data_AF-A0A2S9G5E5-F1
#
_entry.id   AF-A0A2S9G5E5-F1
#
_cell.length_a   1.000
_cell.length_b   1.000
_cell.length_c   1.000
_cell.angle_alpha   90.00
_cell.angle_beta   90.00
_cell.angle_gamma   90.00
#
_symmetry.space_group_name_H-M   'P 1'
#
loop_
_entity.id
_entity.type
_entity.pdbx_description
1 polymer ?
#
loop_
_entity_poly.entity_id
_entity_poly.type
_entity_poly.pdbx_seq_one_letter_code
_entity_poly.pdbx_strand_id
1 'polypeptide(L)' 'MKESPPVKTFDALFAELSERARTRPAGSGTVAALDGGVHGIGKKILEEAGEVWLAAEHE' A
#
# COMPACT_ATOMS: atom_id res chain seq x y z
N MET A 1 3.76 13.87 -20.18
CA MET A 1 3.49 13.38 -18.82
C MET A 1 2.71 12.09 -18.98
N LYS A 2 3.12 10.97 -18.37
CA LYS A 2 2.29 9.75 -18.38
C LYS A 2 1.07 10.06 -17.50
N GLU A 3 -0.13 9.96 -18.06
CA GLU A 3 -1.35 10.09 -17.27
C GLU A 3 -1.36 9.01 -16.19
N SER A 4 -1.58 9.41 -14.94
CA SER A 4 -1.81 8.48 -13.86
C SER A 4 -3.13 7.73 -14.13
N PRO A 5 -3.20 6.41 -13.86
CA PRO A 5 -4.44 5.67 -14.01
C PRO A 5 -5.55 6.30 -13.14
N PRO A 6 -6.83 6.10 -13.52
CA PRO A 6 -7.96 6.64 -12.77
C PRO A 6 -7.87 6.25 -11.29
N VAL A 7 -8.11 7.22 -10.42
CA VAL A 7 -8.04 7.05 -8.96
C VAL A 7 -9.10 6.03 -8.54
N LYS A 8 -8.65 4.94 -7.92
CA LYS A 8 -9.53 3.92 -7.36
C LYS A 8 -10.23 4.47 -6.12
N THR A 9 -11.47 4.07 -5.89
CA THR A 9 -12.09 4.27 -4.57
C THR A 9 -11.39 3.42 -3.52
N PHE A 10 -11.56 3.78 -2.25
CA PHE A 10 -11.04 2.99 -1.14
C PHE A 10 -11.51 1.53 -1.22
N ASP A 11 -12.81 1.31 -1.41
CA ASP A 11 -13.39 -0.03 -1.49
C ASP A 11 -12.85 -0.85 -2.67
N ALA A 12 -12.67 -0.21 -3.83
CA ALA A 12 -12.11 -0.88 -5.00
C ALA A 12 -10.65 -1.31 -4.76
N LEU A 13 -9.85 -0.44 -4.13
CA LEU A 13 -8.48 -0.77 -3.76
C LEU A 13 -8.44 -1.88 -2.70
N PHE A 14 -9.29 -1.81 -1.68
CA PHE A 14 -9.36 -2.83 -0.63
C PHE A 14 -9.75 -4.20 -1.19
N ALA A 15 -10.73 -4.26 -2.09
CA ALA A 15 -11.14 -5.49 -2.78
C ALA A 15 -9.98 -6.08 -3.59
N GLU A 16 -9.23 -5.25 -4.31
CA GLU A 16 -8.06 -5.70 -5.08
C GLU A 16 -6.94 -6.24 -4.18
N LEU A 17 -6.62 -5.56 -3.08
CA LEU A 17 -5.61 -6.03 -2.12
C LEU A 17 -6.04 -7.35 -1.46
N SER A 18 -7.32 -7.47 -1.12
CA SER A 18 -7.91 -8.71 -0.59
C SER A 18 -7.80 -9.87 -1.59
N GLU A 19 -8.05 -9.59 -2.87
CA GLU A 19 -7.92 -10.59 -3.92
C GLU A 19 -6.46 -11.03 -4.13
N ARG A 20 -5.50 -10.10 -4.08
CA ARG A 20 -4.07 -10.43 -4.12
C ARG A 20 -3.64 -11.26 -2.92
N ALA A 21 -4.19 -11.01 -1.75
CA ALA A 21 -3.94 -11.81 -0.55
C ALA A 21 -4.42 -13.26 -0.75
N ARG A 22 -5.56 -13.46 -1.42
CA ARG A 22 -6.16 -14.77 -1.70
C ARG A 22 -5.45 -15.53 -2.82
N THR A 23 -5.17 -14.87 -3.94
CA THR A 23 -4.63 -15.50 -5.16
C THR A 23 -3.12 -15.54 -5.20
N ARG A 24 -2.46 -14.74 -4.35
CA ARG A 24 -1.01 -14.67 -4.19
C ARG A 24 -0.23 -14.58 -5.52
N PRO A 25 -0.52 -13.62 -6.40
CA PRO A 25 0.14 -13.51 -7.70
C PRO A 25 1.64 -13.23 -7.52
N ALA A 26 2.48 -13.84 -8.35
CA ALA A 26 3.93 -13.68 -8.32
C ALA A 26 4.34 -12.20 -8.53
N GLY A 27 5.33 -11.74 -7.77
CA GLY A 27 5.82 -10.36 -7.84
C GLY A 27 4.92 -9.32 -7.15
N SER A 28 3.84 -9.72 -6.48
CA SER A 28 2.96 -8.79 -5.77
C SER A 28 3.60 -8.24 -4.49
N GLY A 29 3.75 -6.92 -4.42
CA GLY A 29 4.18 -6.23 -3.20
C GLY A 29 3.25 -6.47 -2.01
N THR A 30 1.94 -6.64 -2.25
CA THR A 30 0.96 -6.98 -1.21
C THR A 30 1.27 -8.34 -0.59
N VAL A 31 1.62 -9.33 -1.41
CA VAL A 31 1.95 -10.68 -0.95
C VAL A 31 3.25 -10.66 -0.15
N ALA A 32 4.28 -9.98 -0.67
CA ALA A 32 5.55 -9.82 0.03
C ALA A 32 5.39 -9.13 1.40
N ALA A 33 4.53 -8.09 1.48
CA ALA A 33 4.25 -7.41 2.74
C ALA A 33 3.50 -8.31 3.73
N LEU A 34 2.52 -9.10 3.27
CA LEU A 34 1.81 -10.06 4.12
C LEU A 34 2.75 -11.16 4.64
N ASP A 35 3.64 -11.66 3.81
CA ASP A 35 4.63 -12.67 4.19
C ASP A 35 5.66 -12.11 5.18
N GLY A 36 5.92 -10.80 5.14
CA GLY A 36 6.75 -10.07 6.11
C GLY A 36 6.10 -9.85 7.48
N GLY A 37 4.81 -10.19 7.62
CA GLY A 37 4.09 -10.20 8.89
C GLY A 37 3.67 -8.83 9.43
N VAL A 38 2.85 -8.85 10.49
CA VAL A 38 2.19 -7.67 11.05
C VAL A 38 3.17 -6.61 11.57
N HIS A 39 4.32 -7.01 12.12
CA HIS A 39 5.33 -6.07 12.61
C HIS A 39 5.94 -5.25 11.46
N GLY A 40 6.25 -5.89 10.33
CA GLY A 40 6.77 -5.21 9.14
C GLY A 40 5.77 -4.23 8.55
N ILE A 41 4.50 -4.65 8.45
CA ILE A 41 3.40 -3.79 7.98
C ILE A 41 3.22 -2.59 8.92
N GLY A 42 3.17 -2.83 10.24
CA GLY A 42 3.02 -1.77 11.24
C GLY A 42 4.16 -0.76 11.21
N LYS A 43 5.41 -1.23 11.05
CA LYS A 43 6.57 -0.33 10.88
C LYS A 43 6.42 0.56 9.65
N LYS A 44 5.97 0.00 8.53
CA LYS A 44 5.80 0.77 7.29
C LYS A 44 4.67 1.79 7.40
N ILE A 45 3.57 1.46 8.06
CA ILE A 45 2.49 2.43 8.35
C ILE A 45 3.04 3.63 9.14
N LEU A 46 3.86 3.39 10.16
CA LEU A 46 4.45 4.46 10.97
C LEU A 46 5.43 5.33 10.16
N GLU A 47 6.25 4.72 9.31
CA GLU A 47 7.19 5.40 8.42
C GLU A 47 6.45 6.36 7.47
N GLU A 48 5.44 5.86 6.76
CA GLU A 48 4.64 6.65 5.82
C GLU A 48 3.85 7.77 6.51
N ALA A 49 3.35 7.54 7.74
CA ALA A 49 2.70 8.58 8.51
C ALA A 49 3.66 9.74 8.86
N GLY A 50 4.92 9.43 9.17
CA GLY A 50 5.97 10.42 9.37
C GLY A 50 6.29 11.19 8.09
N GLU A 51 6.39 10.50 6.95
CA GLU A 51 6.62 11.12 5.64
C GLU A 51 5.46 12.04 5.24
N VAL A 52 4.20 11.64 5.45
CA VAL A 52 3.02 12.47 5.22
C VAL A 52 3.06 13.74 6.06
N TRP A 53 3.49 13.65 7.33
CA TRP A 53 3.61 14.84 8.18
C TRP A 53 4.70 15.78 7.67
N LEU A 54 5.89 15.26 7.38
CA LEU A 54 6.98 16.08 6.84
C LEU A 54 6.60 16.76 5.53
N ALA A 55 5.91 16.05 4.63
CA ALA A 55 5.39 16.63 3.39
C ALA A 55 4.35 17.73 3.66
N ALA A 56 3.44 17.52 4.61
CA ALA A 56 2.45 18.52 4.97
C ALA A 56 3.05 19.80 5.59
N GLU A 57 4.24 19.74 6.17
CA GLU A 57 4.93 20.90 6.75
C GLU A 57 5.90 21.60 5.78
N HIS A 58 6.45 20.89 4.79
CA HIS A 58 7.61 21.34 4.02
C HIS A 58 7.54 21.14 2.49
N GLU A 59 6.41 20.66 1.94
CA GLU A 59 6.13 20.66 0.49
C GLU A 59 5.18 21.78 0.05
#